data_AF-A0A9P0JPS0-F1
#
_entry.id   AF-A0A9P0JPS0-F1
#
_cell.length_a   1.000
_cell.length_b   1.000
_cell.length_c   1.000
_cell.angle_alpha   90.00
_cell.angle_beta   90.00
_cell.angle_gamma   90.00
#
_symmetry.space_group_name_H-M   'P 1'
#
loop_
_entity.id
_entity.type
_entity.pdbx_description
1 polymer ?
#
loop_
_entity_poly.entity_id
_entity_poly.type
_entity_poly.pdbx_seq_one_letter_code
_entity_poly.pdbx_strand_id
1 'polypeptide(L)'
;MAPETPSSSGSDTSIRPPMSAEERLMVAVRIRPLKPDDTTRCLYAVDKKHIIVEDTDKFDVTRQKRSLDKRYSFDVVFGEDSTQEDVYEVTTSRLVKDVLNGYNATVFAYGPTGAGKTHTMVGDANQPGIMVRALNDLFEVVKDKEDEYQVSMSYLEIYNEQIRDLLNPQSGYLELREDSRGKSIQVAGLSEISTTSTDEDEEPSNNILYTQRSLAREERLFKFEAIRNRYTHRSVA
;
A
#
# COMPACT_ATOMS: atom_id res chain seq x y z
N MET A 1 21.52 44.69 40.59
CA MET A 1 20.56 43.58 40.69
C MET A 1 19.63 43.67 39.49
N ALA A 2 20.04 43.01 38.41
CA ALA A 2 19.29 42.81 37.17
C ALA A 2 19.67 41.39 36.70
N PRO A 3 18.72 40.54 36.31
CA PRO A 3 19.00 39.14 36.03
C PRO A 3 19.58 38.96 34.62
N GLU A 4 20.60 38.11 34.52
CA GLU A 4 21.17 37.66 33.25
C GLU A 4 20.17 36.80 32.47
N THR A 5 20.05 37.09 31.18
CA THR A 5 19.29 36.29 30.20
C THR A 5 20.13 35.09 29.76
N PRO A 6 19.62 33.84 29.81
CA PRO A 6 20.25 32.73 29.10
C PRO A 6 19.81 32.72 27.64
N SER A 7 20.79 32.75 26.75
CA SER A 7 20.69 32.50 25.31
C SER A 7 20.17 31.08 25.04
N SER A 8 19.05 30.95 24.32
CA SER A 8 18.55 29.68 23.80
C SER A 8 19.14 29.38 22.42
N SER A 9 20.31 28.75 22.38
CA SER A 9 20.83 28.08 21.19
C SER A 9 20.72 26.57 21.41
N GLY A 10 19.67 25.96 20.88
CA GLY A 10 19.46 24.53 20.87
C GLY A 10 18.56 24.20 19.70
N SER A 11 19.16 23.96 18.54
CA SER A 11 18.51 23.34 17.40
C SER A 11 18.03 21.95 17.82
N ASP A 12 16.74 21.82 18.07
CA ASP A 12 16.08 20.54 18.35
C ASP A 12 15.93 19.76 17.05
N THR A 13 17.05 19.28 16.51
CA THR A 13 17.07 18.17 15.57
C THR A 13 16.83 16.90 16.37
N SER A 14 15.57 16.65 16.72
CA SER A 14 15.14 15.36 17.23
C SER A 14 15.23 14.33 16.11
N ILE A 15 16.45 13.86 15.84
CA ILE A 15 16.71 12.64 15.09
C ILE A 15 16.07 11.54 15.91
N ARG A 16 14.88 11.09 15.49
CA ARG A 16 14.23 9.93 16.11
C ARG A 16 15.19 8.75 16.03
N PRO A 17 15.36 7.97 17.11
CA PRO A 17 16.20 6.79 17.08
C PRO A 17 15.70 5.81 16.01
N PRO A 18 16.57 4.97 15.42
CA PRO A 18 16.13 3.92 14.52
C PRO A 18 15.25 2.97 15.33
N MET A 19 13.95 2.99 15.03
CA MET A 19 12.95 2.23 15.78
C MET A 19 13.15 0.75 15.46
N SER A 20 13.21 -0.07 16.52
CA SER A 20 13.43 -1.52 16.46
C SER A 20 12.38 -2.24 15.61
N ALA A 21 12.82 -3.35 15.00
CA ALA A 21 12.07 -4.24 14.12
C ALA A 21 10.99 -5.06 14.86
N GLU A 22 9.98 -4.39 15.41
CA GLU A 22 8.70 -5.03 15.71
C GLU A 22 7.77 -4.85 14.50
N GLU A 23 7.14 -5.94 14.07
CA GLU A 23 6.10 -5.97 13.03
C GLU A 23 5.04 -4.90 13.33
N ARG A 24 5.13 -3.75 12.66
CA ARG A 24 4.16 -2.67 12.83
C ARG A 24 3.06 -2.81 11.81
N LEU A 25 1.91 -3.29 12.27
CA LEU A 25 0.64 -3.02 11.62
C LEU A 25 0.40 -1.50 11.65
N MET A 26 0.37 -0.86 10.49
CA MET A 26 -0.07 0.52 10.34
C MET A 26 -1.53 0.54 9.89
N VAL A 27 -2.38 1.27 10.60
CA VAL A 27 -3.78 1.49 10.21
C VAL A 27 -3.95 2.93 9.76
N ALA A 28 -4.15 3.10 8.46
CA ALA A 28 -4.44 4.39 7.84
C ALA A 28 -5.91 4.47 7.39
N VAL A 29 -6.53 5.63 7.59
CA VAL A 29 -7.88 5.93 7.11
C VAL A 29 -7.83 7.01 6.05
N ARG A 30 -8.50 6.80 4.93
CA ARG A 30 -8.65 7.79 3.86
C ARG A 30 -10.11 8.13 3.63
N ILE A 31 -10.43 9.41 3.74
CA ILE A 31 -11.75 9.96 3.43
C ILE A 31 -11.73 10.39 1.96
N ARG A 32 -12.63 9.83 1.14
CA ARG A 32 -12.78 10.29 -0.24
C ARG A 32 -13.52 11.64 -0.28
N PRO A 33 -13.25 12.50 -1.29
CA PRO A 33 -14.09 13.65 -1.56
C PRO A 33 -15.57 13.27 -1.74
N LEU A 34 -16.46 14.20 -1.39
CA LEU A 34 -17.88 14.06 -1.69
C LEU A 34 -18.12 14.07 -3.21
N LYS A 35 -18.95 13.14 -3.66
CA LYS A 35 -19.48 13.11 -5.02
C LYS A 35 -20.65 14.09 -5.12
N PRO A 36 -21.01 14.56 -6.33
CA PRO A 36 -22.18 15.41 -6.53
C PRO A 36 -23.48 14.82 -5.98
N ASP A 37 -23.60 13.49 -5.98
CA ASP A 37 -24.76 12.76 -5.48
C ASP A 37 -24.76 12.57 -3.94
N ASP A 38 -23.66 12.92 -3.26
CA ASP A 38 -23.60 12.80 -1.80
C ASP A 38 -24.38 13.97 -1.16
N THR A 39 -25.49 13.65 -0.52
CA THR A 39 -26.42 14.65 0.04
C THR A 39 -26.04 15.15 1.42
N THR A 40 -25.19 14.44 2.16
CA THR A 40 -24.82 14.78 3.54
C THR A 40 -23.42 14.28 3.88
N ARG A 41 -22.59 15.15 4.46
CA ARG A 41 -21.31 14.77 5.06
C ARG A 41 -21.55 14.27 6.48
N CYS A 42 -21.03 13.09 6.80
CA CYS A 42 -21.11 12.50 8.14
C CYS A 42 -19.75 12.08 8.71
N LEU A 43 -18.66 12.32 7.97
CA LEU A 43 -17.30 11.92 8.33
C LEU A 43 -16.34 13.10 8.15
N TYR A 44 -15.52 13.37 9.16
CA TYR A 44 -14.61 14.51 9.18
C TYR A 44 -13.24 14.07 9.68
N ALA A 45 -12.18 14.46 8.96
CA ALA A 45 -10.82 14.41 9.50
C ALA A 45 -10.61 15.64 10.39
N VAL A 46 -10.33 15.43 11.68
CA VAL A 46 -10.05 16.52 12.63
C VAL A 46 -8.58 16.95 12.52
N ASP A 47 -7.71 15.96 12.40
CA ASP A 47 -6.28 16.11 12.18
C ASP A 47 -5.73 14.84 11.49
N LYS A 48 -4.40 14.70 11.44
CA LYS A 48 -3.72 13.56 10.79
C LYS A 48 -3.88 12.22 11.51
N LYS A 49 -4.61 12.14 12.62
CA LYS A 49 -4.80 10.92 13.43
C LYS A 49 -6.23 10.69 13.89
N HIS A 50 -7.07 11.72 13.92
CA HIS A 50 -8.40 11.64 14.48
C HIS A 50 -9.49 11.91 13.44
N ILE A 51 -10.56 11.11 13.49
CA ILE A 51 -11.80 11.35 12.73
C ILE A 51 -12.99 11.53 13.68
N ILE A 52 -13.99 12.28 13.19
CA ILE A 52 -15.31 12.40 13.79
C ILE A 52 -16.35 11.82 12.83
N VAL A 53 -17.20 10.94 13.34
CA VAL A 53 -18.43 10.50 12.69
C VAL A 53 -19.60 11.25 13.34
N GLU A 54 -20.27 12.09 12.57
CA GLU A 54 -21.45 12.84 12.99
C GLU A 54 -22.70 11.97 12.88
N ASP A 55 -23.54 11.99 13.92
CA ASP A 55 -24.84 11.31 13.89
C ASP A 55 -25.85 12.17 13.10
N THR A 56 -26.29 11.67 11.95
CA THR A 56 -27.22 12.37 11.05
C THR A 56 -28.68 12.30 11.53
N ASP A 57 -29.02 11.39 12.47
CA ASP A 57 -30.37 11.22 13.00
C ASP A 57 -30.66 12.15 14.18
N LYS A 58 -30.60 13.47 13.92
CA LYS A 58 -30.86 14.51 14.94
C LYS A 58 -32.33 14.65 15.35
N PHE A 59 -33.26 13.92 14.71
CA PHE A 59 -34.71 14.06 14.88
C PHE A 59 -35.40 12.96 15.68
N ASP A 60 -34.67 11.94 16.15
CA ASP A 60 -35.27 10.93 17.03
C ASP A 60 -35.42 11.50 18.45
N VAL A 61 -36.64 11.94 18.77
CA VAL A 61 -37.03 12.55 20.05
C VAL A 61 -36.76 11.62 21.24
N THR A 62 -36.68 10.30 21.02
CA THR A 62 -36.35 9.32 22.06
C THR A 62 -34.85 9.22 22.36
N ARG A 63 -33.98 9.76 21.49
CA ARG A 63 -32.51 9.77 21.60
C ARG A 63 -31.92 11.09 22.12
N GLN A 64 -32.76 12.05 22.55
CA GLN A 64 -32.42 13.43 22.95
C GLN A 64 -31.32 13.62 24.03
N LYS A 65 -30.67 12.56 24.52
CA LYS A 65 -29.53 12.65 25.46
C LYS A 65 -28.25 11.93 25.00
N ARG A 66 -28.16 11.44 23.75
CA ARG A 66 -26.97 10.69 23.28
C ARG A 66 -26.55 10.98 21.82
N SER A 67 -26.72 12.19 21.31
CA SER A 67 -25.98 12.60 20.09
C SER A 67 -24.52 12.86 20.47
N LEU A 68 -23.76 11.79 20.65
CA LEU A 68 -22.32 11.86 20.87
C LEU A 68 -21.66 11.52 19.54
N ASP A 69 -21.20 12.56 18.85
CA ASP A 69 -20.25 12.44 17.76
C ASP A 69 -19.18 11.42 18.13
N LYS A 70 -19.01 10.39 17.30
CA LYS A 70 -18.08 9.32 17.61
C LYS A 70 -16.70 9.72 17.13
N ARG A 71 -15.73 9.70 18.04
CA ARG A 71 -14.32 9.98 17.75
C ARG A 71 -13.53 8.70 17.66
N TYR A 72 -12.72 8.58 16.61
CA TYR A 72 -11.83 7.45 16.41
C TYR A 72 -10.41 7.96 16.15
N SER A 73 -9.43 7.17 16.60
CA SER A 73 -8.00 7.47 16.46
C SER A 73 -7.32 6.38 15.67
N PHE A 74 -6.44 6.77 14.74
CA PHE A 74 -5.69 5.88 13.86
C PHE A 74 -4.22 6.35 13.80
N ASP A 75 -3.36 5.53 13.17
CA ASP A 75 -1.96 5.93 12.98
C ASP A 75 -1.86 7.13 12.04
N VAL A 76 -2.69 7.12 10.99
CA VAL A 76 -2.77 8.15 9.96
C VAL A 76 -4.20 8.34 9.48
N VAL A 77 -4.61 9.60 9.30
CA VAL A 77 -5.87 10.01 8.70
C VAL A 77 -5.57 10.95 7.53
N PHE A 78 -6.09 10.59 6.36
CA PHE A 78 -6.08 11.38 5.14
C PHE A 78 -7.47 11.97 4.92
N GLY A 79 -7.55 13.30 4.93
CA GLY A 79 -8.77 14.03 4.58
C GLY A 79 -9.03 14.03 3.07
N GLU A 80 -10.15 14.63 2.67
CA GLU A 80 -10.63 14.67 1.28
C GLU A 80 -9.61 15.29 0.31
N ASP A 81 -8.81 16.24 0.76
CA ASP A 81 -7.80 16.94 -0.05
C ASP A 81 -6.50 16.14 -0.24
N SER A 82 -6.39 14.96 0.37
CA SER A 82 -5.14 14.17 0.33
C SER A 82 -4.96 13.49 -1.03
N THR A 83 -3.80 13.71 -1.63
CA THR A 83 -3.47 13.17 -2.95
C THR A 83 -3.07 11.69 -2.88
N GLN A 84 -2.99 11.03 -4.04
CA GLN A 84 -2.44 9.67 -4.12
C GLN A 84 -0.99 9.59 -3.63
N GLU A 85 -0.23 10.66 -3.89
CA GLU A 85 1.17 10.76 -3.52
C GLU A 85 1.34 10.85 -2.01
N ASP A 86 0.54 11.70 -1.35
CA ASP A 86 0.54 11.81 0.11
C ASP A 86 0.25 10.47 0.78
N VAL A 87 -0.72 9.73 0.24
CA VAL A 87 -1.09 8.41 0.76
C VAL A 87 0.07 7.43 0.58
N TYR A 88 0.67 7.39 -0.61
CA TYR A 88 1.79 6.49 -0.92
C TYR A 88 3.02 6.77 -0.04
N GLU A 89 3.43 8.03 0.05
CA GLU A 89 4.64 8.42 0.78
C GLU A 89 4.57 8.15 2.29
N VAL A 90 3.39 8.33 2.88
CA VAL A 90 3.22 8.11 4.31
C VAL A 90 3.03 6.63 4.66
N THR A 91 2.44 5.84 3.76
CA THR A 91 2.07 4.44 4.06
C THR A 91 3.02 3.40 3.47
N THR A 92 3.45 3.55 2.22
CA THR A 92 3.99 2.44 1.42
C THR A 92 5.43 2.66 0.95
N SER A 93 5.89 3.90 0.78
CA SER A 93 7.25 4.17 0.27
C SER A 93 8.36 3.55 1.14
N ARG A 94 8.14 3.42 2.46
CA ARG A 94 9.05 2.70 3.36
C ARG A 94 9.02 1.19 3.17
N LEU A 95 7.85 0.63 2.89
CA LEU A 95 7.67 -0.81 2.68
C LEU A 95 8.45 -1.29 1.44
N VAL A 96 8.55 -0.46 0.40
CA VAL A 96 9.39 -0.77 -0.78
C VAL A 96 10.85 -0.97 -0.38
N LYS A 97 11.37 -0.12 0.52
CA LYS A 97 12.74 -0.25 1.04
C LYS A 97 12.91 -1.51 1.88
N ASP A 98 11.92 -1.85 2.70
CA ASP A 98 11.92 -3.07 3.51
C ASP A 98 11.93 -4.33 2.61
N VAL A 99 11.14 -4.34 1.54
CA VAL A 99 11.13 -5.41 0.52
C VAL A 99 12.51 -5.59 -0.12
N LEU A 100 13.17 -4.50 -0.49
CA LEU A 100 14.53 -4.56 -1.06
C LEU A 100 15.60 -5.02 -0.06
N ASN A 101 15.32 -4.94 1.24
CA ASN A 101 16.16 -5.46 2.31
C ASN A 101 15.82 -6.92 2.68
N GLY A 102 14.87 -7.55 1.98
CA GLY A 102 14.47 -8.95 2.17
C GLY A 102 13.37 -9.16 3.20
N TYR A 103 12.61 -8.12 3.56
CA TYR A 103 11.43 -8.24 4.41
C TYR A 103 10.15 -8.37 3.58
N ASN A 104 9.18 -9.12 4.09
CA ASN A 104 7.86 -9.18 3.45
C ASN A 104 7.03 -7.96 3.86
N ALA A 105 6.34 -7.34 2.90
CA ALA A 105 5.39 -6.27 3.15
C ALA A 105 4.06 -6.55 2.46
N THR A 106 2.97 -6.16 3.12
CA THR A 106 1.60 -6.35 2.61
C THR A 106 0.78 -5.09 2.85
N VAL A 107 0.09 -4.62 1.81
CA VAL A 107 -0.81 -3.46 1.89
C VAL A 107 -2.22 -3.90 1.52
N PHE A 108 -3.18 -3.58 2.39
CA PHE A 108 -4.60 -3.84 2.15
C PHE A 108 -5.37 -2.52 2.04
N ALA A 109 -6.30 -2.46 1.09
CA ALA A 109 -7.33 -1.42 1.07
C ALA A 109 -8.67 -2.05 1.46
N TYR A 110 -9.29 -1.52 2.52
CA TYR A 110 -10.55 -2.04 3.07
C TYR A 110 -11.61 -0.94 3.15
N GLY A 111 -12.86 -1.30 2.86
CA GLY A 111 -14.00 -0.37 2.88
C GLY A 111 -15.16 -0.82 1.98
N PRO A 112 -16.33 -0.17 2.11
CA PRO A 112 -17.50 -0.49 1.29
C PRO A 112 -17.26 -0.19 -0.19
N THR A 113 -18.12 -0.72 -1.06
CA THR A 113 -18.13 -0.37 -2.49
C THR A 113 -18.30 1.14 -2.66
N GLY A 114 -17.52 1.73 -3.56
CA GLY A 114 -17.53 3.17 -3.80
C GLY A 114 -16.75 4.02 -2.77
N ALA A 115 -16.09 3.42 -1.78
CA ALA A 115 -15.23 4.13 -0.82
C ALA A 115 -13.89 4.63 -1.41
N GLY A 116 -13.53 4.19 -2.62
CA GLY A 116 -12.27 4.57 -3.27
C GLY A 116 -11.10 3.61 -3.05
N LYS A 117 -11.38 2.32 -2.77
CA LYS A 117 -10.36 1.26 -2.65
C LYS A 117 -9.52 1.15 -3.93
N THR A 118 -10.19 0.92 -5.06
CA THR A 118 -9.57 0.80 -6.39
C THR A 118 -8.84 2.07 -6.79
N HIS A 119 -9.45 3.22 -6.53
CA HIS A 119 -8.79 4.51 -6.73
C HIS A 119 -7.48 4.58 -5.93
N THR A 120 -7.46 4.21 -4.66
CA THR A 120 -6.24 4.27 -3.84
C THR A 120 -5.17 3.27 -4.29
N MET A 121 -5.54 2.03 -4.59
CA MET A 121 -4.57 0.99 -4.94
C MET A 121 -4.06 1.10 -6.37
N VAL A 122 -4.95 1.30 -7.35
CA VAL A 122 -4.62 1.37 -8.78
C VAL A 122 -4.39 2.81 -9.21
N GLY A 123 -5.34 3.68 -8.90
CA GLY A 123 -5.42 5.04 -9.43
C GLY A 123 -5.82 5.09 -10.91
N ASP A 124 -5.53 6.21 -11.55
CA ASP A 124 -5.71 6.42 -12.99
C ASP A 124 -4.40 6.89 -13.64
N ALA A 125 -4.42 7.14 -14.95
CA ALA A 125 -3.23 7.53 -15.71
C ALA A 125 -2.59 8.85 -15.23
N ASN A 126 -3.40 9.78 -14.72
CA ASN A 126 -2.95 11.09 -14.23
C ASN A 126 -2.63 11.05 -12.73
N GLN A 127 -3.34 10.21 -11.98
CA GLN A 127 -3.22 10.04 -10.54
C GLN A 127 -2.95 8.57 -10.20
N PRO A 128 -1.74 8.05 -10.47
CA PRO A 128 -1.39 6.67 -10.19
C PRO A 128 -1.50 6.39 -8.69
N GLY A 129 -2.04 5.21 -8.36
CA GLY A 129 -2.24 4.74 -6.99
C GLY A 129 -1.00 4.06 -6.42
N ILE A 130 -1.18 3.43 -5.26
CA ILE A 130 -0.11 2.79 -4.49
C ILE A 130 0.66 1.74 -5.32
N MET A 131 -0.03 0.89 -6.09
CA MET A 131 0.63 -0.21 -6.81
C MET A 131 1.59 0.29 -7.89
N VAL A 132 1.16 1.25 -8.70
CA VAL A 132 1.99 1.79 -9.79
C VAL A 132 3.18 2.56 -9.20
N ARG A 133 2.95 3.36 -8.15
CA ARG A 133 4.03 4.10 -7.47
C ARG A 133 5.04 3.17 -6.82
N ALA A 134 4.58 2.14 -6.10
CA ALA A 134 5.45 1.16 -5.47
C ALA A 134 6.34 0.42 -6.48
N LEU A 135 5.78 0.04 -7.64
CA LEU A 135 6.56 -0.59 -8.70
C LEU A 135 7.58 0.37 -9.31
N ASN A 136 7.20 1.62 -9.61
CA ASN A 136 8.14 2.61 -10.12
C ASN A 136 9.29 2.85 -9.15
N ASP A 137 9.00 3.15 -7.88
CA ASP A 137 10.02 3.38 -6.86
C ASP A 137 10.95 2.16 -6.68
N LEU A 138 10.38 0.96 -6.69
CA LEU A 138 11.15 -0.26 -6.59
C LEU A 138 12.17 -0.34 -7.74
N PHE A 139 11.72 -0.16 -8.98
CA PHE A 139 12.58 -0.26 -10.13
C PHE A 139 13.60 0.88 -10.24
N GLU A 140 13.24 2.09 -9.81
CA GLU A 140 14.18 3.19 -9.67
C GLU A 140 15.31 2.83 -8.69
N VAL A 141 14.98 2.28 -7.52
CA VAL A 141 15.99 1.89 -6.53
C VAL A 141 16.84 0.69 -7.01
N VAL A 142 16.26 -0.23 -7.77
CA VAL A 142 17.00 -1.36 -8.37
C VAL A 142 17.99 -0.88 -9.42
N LYS A 143 17.58 0.07 -10.29
CA LYS A 143 18.42 0.63 -11.34
C LYS A 143 19.67 1.33 -10.80
N ASP A 144 19.56 1.96 -9.63
CA ASP A 144 20.64 2.71 -8.98
C ASP A 144 21.62 1.82 -8.19
N LYS A 145 21.35 0.52 -8.07
CA LYS A 145 22.21 -0.43 -7.34
C LYS A 145 23.07 -1.25 -8.29
N GLU A 146 24.32 -1.50 -7.87
CA GLU A 146 25.23 -2.42 -8.58
C GLU A 146 24.84 -3.90 -8.43
N ASP A 147 23.90 -4.20 -7.53
CA ASP A 147 23.41 -5.56 -7.29
C ASP A 147 22.46 -6.02 -8.42
N GLU A 148 22.60 -7.28 -8.85
CA GLU A 148 21.62 -7.90 -9.73
C GLU A 148 20.35 -8.28 -8.94
N TYR A 149 19.25 -7.60 -9.24
CA TYR A 149 17.92 -7.92 -8.73
C TYR A 149 17.11 -8.62 -9.82
N GLN A 150 16.33 -9.62 -9.41
CA GLN A 150 15.24 -10.15 -10.21
C GLN A 150 13.94 -9.79 -9.53
N VAL A 151 13.11 -9.05 -10.24
CA VAL A 151 11.82 -8.61 -9.78
C VAL A 151 10.77 -9.53 -10.37
N SER A 152 9.91 -10.09 -9.53
CA SER A 152 8.86 -10.98 -9.98
C SER A 152 7.49 -10.56 -9.45
N MET A 153 6.47 -10.85 -10.24
CA MET A 153 5.10 -10.44 -9.98
C MET A 153 4.15 -11.58 -10.27
N SER A 154 3.24 -11.79 -9.32
CA SER A 154 2.06 -12.63 -9.51
C SER A 154 0.80 -11.80 -9.26
N TYR A 155 -0.27 -12.11 -9.98
CA TYR A 155 -1.53 -11.38 -9.84
C TYR A 155 -2.69 -12.35 -9.78
N LEU A 156 -3.45 -12.28 -8.68
CA LEU A 156 -4.56 -13.19 -8.43
C LEU A 156 -5.81 -12.45 -7.95
N GLU A 157 -6.94 -13.12 -8.15
CA GLU A 157 -8.25 -12.71 -7.65
C GLU A 157 -8.80 -13.81 -6.75
N ILE A 158 -9.33 -13.42 -5.60
CA ILE A 158 -10.08 -14.31 -4.72
C ILE A 158 -11.53 -13.86 -4.77
N TYR A 159 -12.38 -14.67 -5.38
CA TYR A 159 -13.80 -14.38 -5.51
C TYR A 159 -14.62 -15.62 -5.18
N ASN A 160 -15.58 -15.47 -4.27
CA ASN A 160 -16.43 -16.58 -3.81
C ASN A 160 -15.61 -17.80 -3.35
N GLU A 161 -14.58 -17.56 -2.53
CA GLU A 161 -13.63 -18.59 -2.05
C GLU A 161 -12.89 -19.35 -3.16
N GLN A 162 -12.88 -18.83 -4.39
CA GLN A 162 -12.13 -19.39 -5.51
C GLN A 162 -10.96 -18.48 -5.88
N ILE A 163 -9.78 -19.07 -6.05
CA ILE A 163 -8.57 -18.36 -6.47
C ILE A 163 -8.44 -18.46 -7.99
N ARG A 164 -8.23 -17.32 -8.66
CA ARG A 164 -7.98 -17.27 -10.11
C ARG A 164 -6.67 -16.57 -10.40
N ASP A 165 -5.92 -17.13 -11.33
CA ASP A 165 -4.76 -16.48 -11.92
C ASP A 165 -5.22 -15.38 -12.88
N LEU A 166 -4.78 -14.14 -12.66
CA LEU A 166 -5.07 -13.02 -13.55
C LEU A 166 -4.06 -12.88 -14.69
N LEU A 167 -2.86 -13.43 -14.53
CA LEU A 167 -1.84 -13.50 -15.57
C LEU A 167 -2.13 -14.63 -16.56
N ASN A 168 -2.75 -15.72 -16.08
CA ASN A 168 -3.22 -16.83 -16.90
C ASN A 168 -4.70 -17.20 -16.61
N PRO A 169 -5.67 -16.41 -17.14
CA PRO A 169 -7.10 -16.66 -16.91
C PRO A 169 -7.62 -18.00 -17.42
N GLN A 170 -6.85 -18.70 -18.27
CA GLN A 170 -7.20 -20.02 -18.82
C GLN A 170 -6.83 -21.17 -17.87
N SER A 171 -6.06 -20.92 -16.82
CA SER A 171 -5.60 -21.94 -15.85
C SER A 171 -6.72 -22.55 -15.00
N GLY A 172 -7.91 -21.91 -14.96
CA GLY A 172 -9.03 -22.33 -14.12
C GLY A 172 -8.92 -21.80 -12.69
N TYR A 173 -9.41 -22.59 -11.72
CA TYR A 173 -9.29 -22.26 -10.31
C TYR A 173 -8.01 -22.88 -9.71
N LEU A 174 -7.31 -22.11 -8.88
CA LEU A 174 -6.07 -22.52 -8.24
C LEU A 174 -6.32 -23.06 -6.83
N GLU A 175 -5.46 -23.97 -6.38
CA GLU A 175 -5.52 -24.59 -5.06
C GLU A 175 -4.46 -24.02 -4.12
N LEU A 176 -4.79 -23.94 -2.82
CA LEU A 176 -3.80 -23.69 -1.78
C LEU A 176 -3.09 -25.00 -1.41
N ARG A 177 -1.76 -24.96 -1.32
CA ARG A 177 -0.92 -26.07 -0.91
C ARG A 177 0.10 -25.61 0.13
N GLU A 178 0.53 -26.52 0.98
CA GLU A 178 1.66 -26.28 1.88
C GLU A 178 2.97 -26.60 1.15
N ASP A 179 4.04 -25.84 1.45
CA ASP A 179 5.38 -26.18 0.96
C ASP A 179 5.83 -27.54 1.50
N SER A 180 6.87 -28.12 0.90
CA SER A 180 7.39 -29.45 1.29
C SER A 180 7.85 -29.55 2.75
N ARG A 181 7.96 -28.42 3.46
CA ARG A 181 8.35 -28.30 4.86
C ARG A 181 7.18 -27.98 5.79
N GLY A 182 5.96 -27.81 5.27
CA GLY A 182 4.76 -27.45 6.03
C GLY A 182 4.82 -26.07 6.70
N LYS A 183 5.70 -25.18 6.25
CA LYS A 183 5.96 -23.87 6.87
C LYS A 183 5.34 -22.70 6.13
N SER A 184 5.06 -22.82 4.84
CA SER A 184 4.46 -21.74 4.05
C SER A 184 3.32 -22.24 3.17
N ILE A 185 2.23 -21.48 3.12
CA ILE A 185 1.12 -21.69 2.19
C ILE A 185 1.49 -21.09 0.83
N GLN A 186 1.25 -21.83 -0.25
CA GLN A 186 1.50 -21.43 -1.63
C GLN A 186 0.24 -21.66 -2.47
N VAL A 187 0.06 -20.85 -3.50
CA VAL A 187 -0.99 -21.04 -4.50
C VAL A 187 -0.40 -21.86 -5.64
N ALA A 188 -0.85 -23.12 -5.78
CA ALA A 188 -0.31 -24.04 -6.77
C ALA A 188 -0.73 -23.63 -8.19
N GLY A 189 0.25 -23.52 -9.08
CA GLY A 189 0.03 -23.15 -10.48
C GLY A 189 -0.18 -21.65 -10.72
N LEU A 190 0.08 -20.80 -9.73
CA LEU A 190 0.06 -19.35 -9.90
C LEU A 190 1.21 -18.91 -10.83
N SER A 191 0.86 -18.25 -11.93
CA SER A 191 1.83 -17.74 -12.89
C SER A 191 2.61 -16.56 -12.30
N GLU A 192 3.84 -16.41 -12.78
CA GLU A 192 4.75 -15.36 -12.37
C GLU A 192 5.41 -14.75 -13.60
N ILE A 193 5.46 -13.43 -13.65
CA ILE A 193 6.24 -12.67 -14.64
C ILE A 193 7.46 -12.13 -13.91
N SER A 194 8.65 -12.37 -14.47
CA SER A 194 9.91 -11.86 -13.93
C SER A 194 10.56 -10.92 -14.93
N THR A 195 11.15 -9.83 -14.43
CA THR A 195 11.99 -8.93 -15.20
C THR A 195 13.15 -8.42 -14.35
N THR A 196 14.22 -8.00 -15.03
CA THR A 196 15.38 -7.32 -14.44
C THR A 196 15.41 -5.83 -14.80
N SER A 197 14.51 -5.35 -15.67
CA SER A 197 14.48 -3.97 -16.16
C SER A 197 13.06 -3.42 -16.28
N THR A 198 12.94 -2.10 -16.37
CA THR A 198 11.70 -1.39 -16.75
C THR A 198 11.74 -0.89 -18.19
N ASP A 199 12.69 -1.35 -18.99
CA ASP A 199 12.88 -0.82 -20.34
C ASP A 199 11.59 -0.95 -21.15
N GLU A 200 11.22 0.15 -21.81
CA GLU A 200 10.01 0.23 -22.64
C GLU A 200 10.08 -0.71 -23.84
N ASP A 201 11.27 -1.18 -24.20
CA ASP A 201 11.54 -2.15 -25.27
C ASP A 201 11.26 -3.60 -24.87
N GLU A 202 10.90 -3.88 -23.61
CA GLU A 202 10.48 -5.22 -23.20
C GLU A 202 9.15 -5.61 -23.86
N GLU A 203 9.06 -6.87 -24.30
CA GLU A 203 7.81 -7.48 -24.76
C GLU A 203 6.66 -7.18 -23.76
N PRO A 204 5.49 -6.68 -24.20
CA PRO A 204 4.41 -6.28 -23.30
C PRO A 204 3.96 -7.38 -22.32
N SER A 205 4.14 -8.65 -22.69
CA SER A 205 3.88 -9.81 -21.84
C SER A 205 4.83 -9.94 -20.64
N ASN A 206 6.05 -9.40 -20.74
CA ASN A 206 7.06 -9.42 -19.70
C ASN A 206 7.15 -8.09 -18.93
N ASN A 207 6.57 -7.02 -19.46
CA ASN A 207 6.55 -5.73 -18.80
C ASN A 207 5.53 -5.73 -17.63
N ILE A 208 6.07 -5.74 -16.41
CA ILE A 208 5.31 -5.77 -15.15
C ILE A 208 4.37 -4.57 -15.01
N LEU A 209 4.84 -3.35 -15.35
CA LEU A 209 4.05 -2.12 -15.25
C LEU A 209 2.90 -2.11 -16.26
N TYR A 210 3.15 -2.54 -17.49
CA TYR A 210 2.12 -2.66 -18.53
C TYR A 210 1.05 -3.68 -18.13
N THR A 211 1.48 -4.88 -17.72
CA THR A 211 0.59 -5.95 -17.29
C THR A 211 -0.30 -5.50 -16.13
N GLN A 212 0.27 -4.86 -15.11
CA GLN A 212 -0.49 -4.31 -13.99
C GLN A 212 -1.56 -3.30 -14.43
N ARG A 213 -1.20 -2.33 -15.28
CA ARG A 213 -2.16 -1.34 -15.80
C ARG A 213 -3.30 -1.99 -16.58
N SER A 214 -3.02 -3.03 -17.36
CA SER A 214 -4.03 -3.73 -18.18
C SER A 214 -5.00 -4.59 -17.34
N LEU A 215 -4.53 -5.14 -16.22
CA LEU A 215 -5.27 -6.06 -15.37
C LEU A 215 -5.89 -5.40 -14.13
N ALA A 216 -5.64 -4.12 -13.91
CA ALA A 216 -6.16 -3.42 -12.76
C ALA A 216 -7.71 -3.33 -12.79
N ARG A 217 -8.36 -4.03 -11.84
CA ARG A 217 -9.81 -3.99 -11.59
C ARG A 217 -10.07 -4.06 -10.08
N GLU A 218 -11.32 -3.82 -9.67
CA GLU A 218 -11.70 -3.81 -8.25
C GLU A 218 -11.40 -5.15 -7.54
N GLU A 219 -11.02 -5.08 -6.27
CA GLU A 219 -10.91 -6.22 -5.32
C GLU A 219 -9.94 -7.35 -5.71
N ARG A 220 -8.75 -6.99 -6.20
CA ARG A 220 -7.70 -7.95 -6.56
C ARG A 220 -6.53 -7.91 -5.58
N LEU A 221 -5.99 -9.09 -5.26
CA LEU A 221 -4.81 -9.19 -4.42
C LEU A 221 -3.58 -9.14 -5.31
N PHE A 222 -2.78 -8.11 -5.10
CA PHE A 222 -1.52 -7.97 -5.77
C PHE A 222 -0.41 -8.49 -4.87
N LYS A 223 0.33 -9.50 -5.32
CA LYS A 223 1.52 -9.98 -4.62
C LYS A 223 2.76 -9.60 -5.41
N PHE A 224 3.60 -8.81 -4.75
CA PHE A 224 4.87 -8.38 -5.26
C PHE A 224 6.01 -9.07 -4.51
N GLU A 225 7.01 -9.60 -5.22
CA GLU A 225 8.19 -10.21 -4.61
C GLU A 225 9.45 -9.70 -5.34
N ALA A 226 10.35 -9.03 -4.60
CA ALA A 226 11.66 -8.67 -5.12
C ALA A 226 12.71 -9.62 -4.53
N ILE A 227 13.42 -10.34 -5.40
CA ILE A 227 14.46 -11.27 -5.00
C ILE A 227 15.81 -10.66 -5.38
N ARG A 228 16.66 -10.43 -4.38
CA ARG A 228 18.06 -10.04 -4.62
C ARG A 228 18.85 -11.29 -5.03
N ASN A 229 19.24 -11.37 -6.30
CA ASN A 229 20.08 -12.44 -6.81
C ASN A 229 21.54 -12.11 -6.49
N ARG A 230 22.06 -12.66 -5.39
CA ARG A 230 23.50 -12.64 -5.14
C ARG A 230 24.18 -13.69 -6.00
N TYR A 231 24.58 -13.31 -7.22
CA TYR A 231 25.63 -14.04 -7.93
C TYR A 231 26.96 -13.72 -7.23
N THR A 232 27.32 -14.54 -6.25
CA THR A 232 28.72 -14.60 -5.84
C THR A 232 29.48 -15.27 -6.98
N HIS A 233 29.98 -14.47 -7.92
CA HIS A 233 31.12 -14.90 -8.74
C HIS A 233 32.33 -15.06 -7.80
N ARG A 234 32.39 -16.17 -7.09
CA ARG A 234 33.69 -16.76 -6.74
C ARG A 234 34.23 -17.41 -8.00
N SER A 235 34.71 -16.58 -8.92
CA SER A 235 35.65 -17.05 -9.94
C SER A 235 37.06 -16.89 -9.39
N VAL A 236 37.52 -18.01 -8.81
CA VAL A 236 38.89 -18.57 -8.86
C VAL A 236 40.07 -17.70 -8.43
N ALA A 237 40.67 -18.08 -7.29
CA ALA A 237 42.05 -18.60 -7.22
C ALA A 237 42.14 -19.59 -6.04
#